data_AF-A0A923E623-F1
#
_entry.id   AF-A0A923E623-F1
#
_cell.length_a   1.000
_cell.length_b   1.000
_cell.length_c   1.000
_cell.angle_alpha   90.00
_cell.angle_beta   90.00
_cell.angle_gamma   90.00
#
_symmetry.space_group_name_H-M   'P 1'
#
loop_
_entity.id
_entity.type
_entity.pdbx_description
1 polymer ?
#
loop_
_entity_poly.entity_id
_entity_poly.type
_entity_poly.pdbx_seq_one_letter_code
_entity_poly.pdbx_strand_id
1 'polypeptide(L)' 'MSSACSFKRSGRWYLYAEHAESGLAQSKTFVYDEETGKTSTHLCWTQKGRLFIYETLKHQCGLLPVVEREMAE' A
#
# COMPACT_ATOMS: atom_id res chain seq x y z
N MET A 1 -20.68 -0.02 -13.58
CA MET A 1 -21.54 -0.02 -12.38
C MET A 1 -21.02 -1.13 -11.48
N SER A 2 -20.04 -0.81 -10.65
CA SER A 2 -20.26 -0.51 -9.24
C SER A 2 -20.66 -1.76 -8.47
N SER A 3 -19.70 -2.44 -7.87
CA SER A 3 -19.76 -2.80 -6.46
C SER A 3 -18.48 -3.52 -6.11
N ALA A 4 -17.57 -2.73 -5.57
CA ALA A 4 -16.47 -3.23 -4.80
C ALA A 4 -16.97 -4.35 -3.82
N CYS A 5 -17.85 -4.09 -2.82
CA CYS A 5 -18.08 -4.88 -1.57
C CYS A 5 -16.89 -5.21 -0.59
N SER A 6 -16.39 -4.25 0.20
CA SER A 6 -15.35 -4.51 1.21
C SER A 6 -15.99 -5.34 2.30
N PHE A 7 -15.46 -6.51 2.63
CA PHE A 7 -16.02 -7.33 3.69
C PHE A 7 -15.19 -7.19 4.98
N LYS A 8 -15.89 -7.03 6.09
CA LYS A 8 -15.30 -6.91 7.42
C LYS A 8 -15.35 -8.27 8.11
N ARG A 9 -14.20 -8.90 8.35
CA ARG A 9 -14.07 -10.07 9.24
C ARG A 9 -13.19 -9.72 10.43
N SER A 10 -13.67 -10.05 11.63
CA SER A 10 -12.92 -9.93 12.89
C SER A 10 -12.26 -8.56 13.12
N GLY A 11 -12.96 -7.47 12.80
CA GLY A 11 -12.48 -6.11 13.04
C GLY A 11 -11.41 -5.58 12.07
N ARG A 12 -11.03 -6.33 11.03
CA ARG A 12 -10.09 -5.88 9.99
C ARG A 12 -10.82 -5.58 8.67
N TRP A 13 -10.41 -4.49 8.03
CA TRP A 13 -10.87 -4.12 6.69
C TRP A 13 -10.02 -4.85 5.65
N TYR A 14 -10.65 -5.70 4.84
CA TYR A 14 -10.01 -6.29 3.67
C TYR A 14 -10.34 -5.40 2.47
N LEU A 15 -9.31 -4.77 1.89
CA LEU A 15 -9.46 -3.96 0.68
C LEU A 15 -9.59 -4.87 -0.55
N TYR A 16 -10.28 -4.37 -1.56
CA TYR A 16 -10.64 -5.07 -2.78
C TYR A 16 -9.52 -5.88 -3.42
N ALA A 17 -9.83 -7.16 -3.63
CA ALA A 17 -9.01 -8.15 -4.31
C ALA A 17 -8.53 -7.69 -5.69
N GLU A 18 -9.27 -6.80 -6.37
CA GLU A 18 -8.98 -6.40 -7.75
C GLU A 18 -7.63 -5.66 -7.92
N HIS A 19 -7.07 -5.08 -6.86
CA HIS A 19 -5.71 -4.51 -6.88
C HIS A 19 -4.77 -5.10 -5.82
N ALA A 20 -5.29 -5.83 -4.83
CA ALA A 20 -4.47 -6.53 -3.85
C ALA A 20 -3.59 -7.61 -4.50
N GLU A 21 -4.01 -8.18 -5.64
CA GLU A 21 -3.24 -9.16 -6.41
C GLU A 21 -2.24 -8.54 -7.40
N SER A 22 -2.17 -7.21 -7.54
CA SER A 22 -1.32 -6.52 -8.52
C SER A 22 0.18 -6.48 -8.14
N GLY A 23 0.55 -6.99 -6.96
CA GLY A 23 1.93 -6.97 -6.47
C GLY A 23 2.42 -5.57 -6.09
N LEU A 24 1.50 -4.63 -5.83
CA LEU A 24 1.82 -3.25 -5.43
C LEU A 24 2.13 -3.14 -3.93
N ALA A 25 1.44 -3.91 -3.09
CA ALA A 25 1.69 -3.98 -1.66
C ALA A 25 1.68 -5.43 -1.19
N GLN A 26 2.42 -5.71 -0.13
CA GLN A 26 2.52 -7.02 0.51
C GLN A 26 2.32 -6.88 2.01
N SER A 27 1.51 -7.77 2.58
CA SER A 27 1.37 -7.88 4.04
C SER A 27 2.53 -8.68 4.61
N LYS A 28 3.24 -8.12 5.59
CA LYS A 28 4.30 -8.80 6.35
C LYS A 28 3.91 -8.85 7.82
N THR A 29 3.90 -10.05 8.38
CA THR A 29 3.67 -10.25 9.82
C THR A 29 5.00 -10.31 10.52
N PHE A 30 5.18 -9.43 11.51
CA PHE A 30 6.36 -9.40 12.37
C PHE A 30 5.98 -9.93 13.75
N VAL A 31 6.81 -10.82 14.27
CA VAL A 31 6.76 -11.29 15.65
C VAL A 31 7.60 -10.31 16.46
N TYR A 32 6.98 -9.67 17.44
CA TYR A 32 7.65 -8.70 18.31
C TYR A 32 8.18 -9.33 19.59
N ASP A 33 7.56 -10.43 19.99
CA ASP A 33 7.81 -11.09 21.26
C ASP A 33 7.57 -12.59 21.06
N GLU A 34 8.67 -13.36 21.10
CA GLU A 34 8.65 -14.82 20.89
C GLU A 34 8.05 -15.58 22.08
N GLU A 35 8.11 -15.02 23.30
CA GLU A 35 7.61 -15.67 24.51
C GLU A 35 6.09 -15.55 24.67
N THR A 36 5.54 -14.39 24.33
CA THR A 36 4.09 -14.12 24.37
C THR A 36 3.39 -14.37 23.03
N GLY A 37 4.15 -14.55 21.95
CA GLY A 37 3.63 -14.77 20.60
C GLY A 37 2.97 -13.53 20.00
N LYS A 38 3.28 -12.32 20.49
CA LYS A 38 2.65 -11.08 20.01
C LYS A 38 3.12 -10.76 18.60
N THR A 39 2.18 -10.77 17.66
CA THR A 39 2.43 -10.47 16.24
C THR A 39 1.67 -9.23 15.78
N SER A 40 2.29 -8.43 14.90
CA SER A 40 1.58 -7.37 14.17
C SER A 40 1.79 -7.52 12.67
N THR A 41 0.70 -7.37 11.92
CA THR A 41 0.72 -7.39 10.46
C THR A 41 0.80 -5.98 9.93
N HIS A 42 1.81 -5.73 9.09
CA HIS A 42 2.03 -4.44 8.42
C HIS A 42 1.83 -4.56 6.92
N LEU A 43 1.31 -3.50 6.31
CA LEU A 43 1.24 -3.38 4.86
C LEU A 43 2.48 -2.64 4.36
N CYS A 44 3.28 -3.30 3.51
CA CYS A 44 4.47 -2.72 2.92
C CYS A 44 4.30 -2.54 1.41
N TRP A 45 4.58 -1.36 0.88
CA TRP A 45 4.63 -1.13 -0.56
C TRP A 45 5.82 -1.85 -1.17
N THR A 46 5.61 -2.54 -2.28
CA THR A 46 6.69 -3.12 -3.07
C THR A 46 7.36 -2.02 -3.91
N GLN A 47 8.49 -2.35 -4.54
CA GLN A 47 9.10 -1.43 -5.52
C GLN A 47 8.12 -1.04 -6.63
N LYS A 48 7.35 -2.01 -7.14
CA LYS A 48 6.30 -1.79 -8.14
C LYS A 48 5.20 -0.86 -7.61
N GLY A 49 4.80 -1.03 -6.35
CA GLY A 49 3.85 -0.14 -5.68
C GLY A 49 4.34 1.29 -5.58
N ARG A 50 5.61 1.49 -5.22
CA ARG A 50 6.21 2.83 -5.15
C ARG A 50 6.22 3.53 -6.50
N LEU A 51 6.61 2.81 -7.56
CA LEU A 51 6.57 3.33 -8.93
C LEU A 51 5.13 3.66 -9.36
N PHE A 52 4.17 2.78 -9.07
CA PHE A 52 2.76 3.05 -9.38
C PHE A 52 2.25 4.35 -8.73
N ILE A 53 2.58 4.58 -7.45
CA ILE A 53 2.22 5.81 -6.74
C ILE A 53 2.91 7.02 -7.40
N TYR A 54 4.21 6.93 -7.68
CA TYR A 54 4.97 7.99 -8.32
C TYR A 54 4.37 8.39 -9.68
N GLU A 55 4.15 7.42 -10.56
CA GLU A 55 3.59 7.64 -11.90
C GLU A 55 2.16 8.22 -11.82
N THR A 56 1.35 7.70 -10.89
CA THR A 56 -0.01 8.21 -10.66
C THR A 56 0.01 9.69 -10.25
N LEU A 57 0.81 10.03 -9.23
CA LEU A 57 0.89 11.40 -8.73
C LEU A 57 1.45 12.37 -9.78
N LYS A 58 2.47 11.95 -10.51
CA LYS A 58 3.10 12.75 -11.56
C LYS A 58 2.17 12.97 -12.74
N HIS A 59 1.60 11.91 -13.31
CA HIS A 59 0.85 11.99 -14.55
C HIS A 59 -0.60 12.42 -14.37
N GLN A 60 -1.24 12.03 -13.26
CA GLN A 60 -2.66 12.33 -13.04
C GLN A 60 -2.85 13.61 -12.22
N CYS A 61 -1.95 13.90 -11.28
CA CYS A 61 -2.08 15.05 -10.39
C CYS A 61 -1.07 16.18 -10.67
N GLY A 62 -0.08 15.97 -11.55
CA GLY A 62 1.01 16.92 -11.77
C GLY A 62 1.89 17.14 -10.53
N LEU A 63 1.82 16.24 -9.56
CA LEU A 63 2.53 16.35 -8.28
C LEU A 63 3.85 15.58 -8.36
N LEU A 64 4.95 16.32 -8.51
CA LEU A 64 6.29 15.74 -8.41
C LEU A 64 6.67 15.50 -6.94
N PRO A 65 7.50 14.49 -6.63
CA PRO A 65 8.11 14.36 -5.31
C PRO A 65 8.94 15.59 -4.95
N VAL A 66 9.05 15.88 -3.66
CA VAL A 66 9.78 17.05 -3.15
C VAL A 66 11.21 17.11 -3.69
N VAL A 67 11.91 15.96 -3.73
CA VAL A 67 13.27 15.85 -4.30
C VAL A 67 13.37 16.26 -5.77
N GLU A 68 12.30 16.14 -6.55
CA GLU A 68 12.27 16.57 -7.95
C GLU A 68 11.80 18.01 -8.12
N ARG A 69 11.19 18.61 -7.09
CA ARG A 69 10.79 20.02 -7.09
C ARG A 69 11.98 20.95 -6.87
N GLU A 70 12.97 20.50 -6.09
CA GLU A 70 14.17 21.28 -5.79
C GLU A 70 15.21 21.29 -6.91
N MET A 71 15.09 20.41 -7.93
CA MET A 71 16.02 20.37 -9.08
C MET A 71 15.50 21.13 -10.32
N ALA A 72 14.39 21.87 -10.19
CA ALA A 72 13.80 22.67 -11.25
C ALA A 72 14.18 24.16 -11.11
N GLU A 73 15.48 24.44 -10.97
CA GLU A 73 16.07 25.79 -11.06
C GLU A 73 16.67 26.05 -12.45
#